data_AF-A0A1G4RF25-F1
#
_entry.id   AF-A0A1G4RF25-F1
#
_cell.length_a   1.000
_cell.length_b   1.000
_cell.length_c   1.000
_cell.angle_alpha   90.00
_cell.angle_beta   90.00
_cell.angle_gamma   90.00
#
_symmetry.space_group_name_H-M   'P 1'
#
loop_
_entity.id
_entity.type
_entity.pdbx_description
1 polymer ?
#
loop_
_entity_poly.entity_id
_entity_poly.type
_entity_poly.pdbx_seq_one_letter_code
_entity_poly.pdbx_strand_id
1 'polypeptide(L)'
;MEGFVAKSNLYFELMATLFDVGLCLYLMIQRELKEGKTNRRFRYLAYVMTAATAIDVAATIVTKGELGASHFFIVLMNTLNYAQTTAVVMVFNQYLFSYIKPEKAGKLFWSLNRILLSVYGVAMVLNLFFPVVVGYDMNKKDYINGPLHLALGFGIPVFLFAYSGVIFWKNRTVFNRLQMIAISNAYVVVVVANVLQPFFGIEVMFSYGVMSIGIFVLYFAIETPDYHVMLRLSDELEVERKKAREAALVKSNLLANISHEMRTPLNAVMGFNAMILSSSEETHTRQTADEIRRVGESLLDTINAILDLSKMEAGTGTLTDEQLRKAISFRRSSTREEKTVQPFTAPDARILCVDDTPMNCRVLAGLLQKTGIRVDEAYSGKDALKYLEGHSYDLVFLDHMMPEMDGIETFYKAREIQKTCYVALTGNSGAEDIRLYQSVGFHAYLSKPLQLNPLLSLLREHLPADKVREVQG
;
A
#
# COMPACT_ATOMS: atom_id res chain seq x y z
N MET A 1 -27.57 -11.51 49.18
CA MET A 1 -26.56 -10.88 48.29
C MET A 1 -27.21 -10.15 47.10
N GLU A 2 -28.17 -10.73 46.37
CA GLU A 2 -28.74 -10.10 45.15
C GLU A 2 -29.34 -8.69 45.34
N GLY A 3 -30.09 -8.43 46.42
CA GLY A 3 -30.66 -7.09 46.68
C GLY A 3 -29.65 -6.02 47.08
N PHE A 4 -28.47 -6.41 47.57
CA PHE A 4 -27.40 -5.50 48.04
C PHE A 4 -26.50 -5.03 46.88
N VAL A 5 -26.18 -5.95 45.97
CA VAL A 5 -25.36 -5.69 44.78
C VAL A 5 -26.09 -4.78 43.79
N ALA A 6 -27.42 -4.94 43.66
CA ALA A 6 -28.26 -4.08 42.83
C ALA A 6 -28.38 -2.65 43.36
N LYS A 7 -28.34 -2.44 44.69
CA LYS A 7 -28.53 -1.12 45.31
C LYS A 7 -27.26 -0.26 45.28
N SER A 8 -26.07 -0.86 45.26
CA SER A 8 -24.78 -0.14 45.23
C SER A 8 -24.12 -0.05 43.84
N ASN A 9 -24.82 -0.48 42.78
CA ASN A 9 -24.30 -0.58 41.40
C ASN A 9 -22.94 -1.32 41.27
N LEU A 10 -22.68 -2.27 42.17
CA LEU A 10 -21.40 -2.98 42.29
C LEU A 10 -21.08 -3.83 41.05
N TYR A 11 -22.09 -4.22 40.27
CA TYR A 11 -21.92 -4.94 39.01
C TYR A 11 -21.07 -4.16 38.00
N PHE A 12 -21.19 -2.84 37.95
CA PHE A 12 -20.42 -2.03 37.01
C PHE A 12 -18.92 -2.09 37.31
N GLU A 13 -18.54 -1.87 38.57
CA GLU A 13 -17.14 -1.94 39.02
C GLU A 13 -16.57 -3.37 38.94
N LEU A 14 -17.39 -4.39 39.21
CA LEU A 14 -16.99 -5.78 39.05
C LEU A 14 -16.68 -6.11 37.58
N MET A 15 -17.52 -5.67 36.65
CA MET A 15 -17.28 -5.84 35.22
C MET A 15 -16.04 -5.07 34.76
N ALA A 16 -15.86 -3.83 35.21
CA ALA A 16 -14.66 -3.05 34.94
C ALA A 16 -13.39 -3.78 35.40
N THR A 17 -13.41 -4.34 36.61
CA THR A 17 -12.30 -5.15 37.15
C THR A 17 -11.98 -6.36 36.26
N LEU A 18 -13.00 -7.08 35.76
CA LEU A 18 -12.79 -8.22 34.85
C LEU A 18 -12.15 -7.80 33.52
N PHE A 19 -12.61 -6.69 32.94
CA PHE A 19 -12.01 -6.15 31.71
C PHE A 19 -10.57 -5.71 31.93
N ASP A 20 -10.30 -5.02 33.02
CA ASP A 20 -8.97 -4.57 33.42
C ASP A 20 -7.99 -5.74 33.63
N VAL A 21 -8.44 -6.84 34.24
CA VAL A 21 -7.66 -8.08 34.34
C VAL A 21 -7.36 -8.66 32.95
N GLY A 22 -8.35 -8.68 32.05
CA GLY A 22 -8.15 -9.12 30.66
C GLY A 22 -7.11 -8.27 29.92
N LEU A 23 -7.17 -6.94 30.07
CA LEU A 23 -6.17 -6.02 29.52
C LEU A 23 -4.78 -6.29 30.10
N CYS A 24 -4.68 -6.52 31.41
CA CYS A 24 -3.42 -6.83 32.07
C CYS A 24 -2.80 -8.14 31.57
N LEU A 25 -3.60 -9.19 31.40
CA LEU A 25 -3.15 -10.47 30.82
C LEU A 25 -2.67 -10.29 29.38
N TYR A 26 -3.41 -9.54 28.57
CA TYR A 26 -3.02 -9.22 27.20
C TYR A 26 -1.66 -8.48 27.16
N LEU A 27 -1.49 -7.46 28.00
CA LEU A 27 -0.24 -6.70 28.10
C LEU A 27 0.94 -7.54 28.64
N MET A 28 0.66 -8.57 29.44
CA MET A 28 1.66 -9.55 29.87
C MET A 28 2.12 -10.42 28.70
N ILE A 29 1.20 -10.90 27.85
CA ILE A 29 1.54 -11.69 26.66
C ILE A 29 2.34 -10.85 25.66
N GLN A 30 1.95 -9.59 25.44
CA GLN A 30 2.68 -8.67 24.55
C GLN A 30 4.03 -8.18 25.09
N ARG A 31 4.44 -8.60 26.30
CA ARG A 31 5.69 -8.15 26.93
C ARG A 31 6.93 -8.40 26.07
N GLU A 32 6.95 -9.49 25.32
CA GLU A 32 8.11 -9.90 24.50
C GLU A 32 8.26 -9.08 23.21
N LEU A 33 7.21 -8.39 22.77
CA LEU A 33 7.19 -7.67 21.48
C LEU A 33 7.54 -6.18 21.59
N LYS A 34 7.56 -5.59 22.79
CA LYS A 34 7.60 -4.13 22.97
C LYS A 34 8.56 -3.67 24.08
N GLU A 35 9.79 -3.35 23.72
CA GLU A 35 10.78 -2.71 24.61
C GLU A 35 10.77 -1.18 24.49
N GLY A 36 9.92 -0.52 25.28
CA GLY A 36 9.87 0.94 25.37
C GLY A 36 9.59 1.43 26.79
N LYS A 37 10.26 2.51 27.23
CA LYS A 37 10.03 3.12 28.56
C LYS A 37 8.57 3.52 28.75
N THR A 38 7.92 4.01 27.70
CA THR A 38 6.51 4.42 27.69
C THR A 38 5.55 3.24 27.85
N ASN A 39 5.70 2.18 27.05
CA ASN A 39 4.92 0.95 27.21
C ASN A 39 5.07 0.36 28.62
N ARG A 40 6.28 0.38 29.20
CA ARG A 40 6.48 -0.03 30.59
C ARG A 40 5.65 0.81 31.57
N ARG A 41 5.59 2.14 31.41
CA ARG A 41 4.75 3.02 32.25
C ARG A 41 3.26 2.78 32.03
N PHE A 42 2.82 2.52 30.80
CA PHE A 42 1.43 2.17 30.50
C PHE A 42 1.00 0.86 31.19
N ARG A 43 1.86 -0.17 31.18
CA ARG A 43 1.57 -1.42 31.90
C ARG A 43 1.43 -1.21 33.41
N TYR A 44 2.31 -0.41 34.02
CA TYR A 44 2.15 -0.06 35.42
C TYR A 44 0.84 0.70 35.68
N LEU A 45 0.42 1.59 34.78
CA LEU A 45 -0.86 2.28 34.88
C LEU A 45 -2.02 1.28 34.86
N ALA A 46 -2.02 0.34 33.91
CA ALA A 46 -3.03 -0.71 33.84
C ALA A 46 -3.08 -1.54 35.13
N TYR A 47 -1.94 -2.05 35.61
CA TYR A 47 -1.89 -2.85 36.84
C TYR A 47 -2.40 -2.10 38.07
N VAL A 48 -2.01 -0.83 38.23
CA VAL A 48 -2.43 -0.01 39.37
C VAL A 48 -3.91 0.32 39.29
N MET A 49 -4.47 0.55 38.09
CA MET A 49 -5.91 0.76 37.94
C MET A 49 -6.70 -0.52 38.24
N THR A 50 -6.25 -1.68 37.77
CA THR A 50 -6.90 -2.97 38.08
C THR A 50 -6.89 -3.26 39.58
N ALA A 51 -5.79 -2.93 40.27
CA ALA A 51 -5.74 -3.03 41.73
C ALA A 51 -6.71 -2.02 42.37
N ALA A 52 -6.84 -0.83 41.80
CA ALA A 52 -7.71 0.22 42.33
C ALA A 52 -9.19 -0.16 42.25
N THR A 53 -9.64 -0.64 41.09
CA THR A 53 -11.00 -1.13 40.87
C THR A 53 -11.31 -2.32 41.80
N ALA A 54 -10.38 -3.26 41.95
CA ALA A 54 -10.55 -4.41 42.84
C ALA A 54 -10.66 -4.02 44.33
N ILE A 55 -9.83 -3.07 44.79
CA ILE A 55 -9.89 -2.58 46.17
C ILE A 55 -11.16 -1.76 46.41
N ASP A 56 -11.63 -0.98 45.44
CA ASP A 56 -12.89 -0.21 45.58
C ASP A 56 -14.11 -1.14 45.73
N VAL A 57 -14.16 -2.22 44.92
CA VAL A 57 -15.13 -3.31 45.06
C VAL A 57 -15.03 -3.96 46.44
N ALA A 58 -13.83 -4.33 46.88
CA ALA A 58 -13.60 -4.98 48.16
C ALA A 58 -13.99 -4.07 49.34
N ALA A 59 -13.60 -2.79 49.32
CA ALA A 59 -13.93 -1.82 50.35
C ALA A 59 -15.45 -1.63 50.46
N THR A 60 -16.15 -1.57 49.33
CA THR A 60 -17.62 -1.47 49.30
C THR A 60 -18.30 -2.68 49.94
N ILE A 61 -17.85 -3.90 49.60
CA ILE A 61 -18.37 -5.15 50.18
C ILE A 61 -18.11 -5.20 51.69
N VAL A 62 -16.92 -4.84 52.14
CA VAL A 62 -16.52 -4.86 53.56
C VAL A 62 -17.29 -3.86 54.39
N THR A 63 -17.57 -2.67 53.84
CA THR A 63 -18.19 -1.58 54.59
C THR A 63 -19.71 -1.72 54.69
N LYS A 64 -20.35 -2.13 53.60
CA LYS A 64 -21.81 -2.21 53.55
C LYS A 64 -22.35 -3.64 53.72
N GLY A 65 -21.49 -4.66 53.58
CA GLY A 65 -21.87 -6.06 53.78
C GLY A 65 -22.13 -6.40 55.25
N GLU A 66 -22.92 -7.46 55.49
CA GLU A 66 -23.14 -8.03 56.83
C GLU A 66 -21.96 -8.88 57.33
N LEU A 67 -20.85 -8.91 56.58
CA LEU A 67 -19.61 -9.53 57.00
C LEU A 67 -19.11 -8.78 58.23
N GLY A 68 -19.07 -9.44 59.38
CA GLY A 68 -18.58 -8.89 60.66
C GLY A 68 -17.09 -8.62 60.64
N ALA A 69 -16.64 -7.69 59.79
CA ALA A 69 -15.27 -7.27 59.67
C ALA A 69 -14.82 -6.50 60.92
N SER A 70 -13.56 -6.67 61.30
CA SER A 70 -12.98 -5.90 62.40
C SER A 70 -12.91 -4.42 62.05
N HIS A 71 -13.06 -3.54 63.04
CA HIS A 71 -12.99 -2.08 62.87
C HIS A 71 -11.72 -1.65 62.13
N PHE A 72 -10.57 -2.23 62.50
CA PHE A 72 -9.29 -1.99 61.84
C PHE A 72 -9.33 -2.34 60.34
N PHE A 73 -9.96 -3.45 59.97
CA PHE A 73 -10.02 -3.88 58.58
C PHE A 73 -10.87 -2.96 57.70
N ILE A 74 -11.97 -2.41 58.25
CA ILE A 74 -12.81 -1.42 57.55
C ILE A 74 -12.00 -0.13 57.32
N VAL A 75 -11.33 0.37 58.37
CA VAL A 75 -10.48 1.57 58.27
C VAL A 75 -9.32 1.33 57.29
N LEU A 76 -8.71 0.14 57.26
CA LEU A 76 -7.67 -0.23 56.31
C LEU A 76 -8.17 -0.18 54.87
N MET A 77 -9.27 -0.86 54.56
CA MET A 77 -9.84 -0.89 53.20
C MET A 77 -10.18 0.51 52.69
N ASN A 78 -10.75 1.35 53.57
CA ASN A 78 -11.07 2.72 53.20
C ASN A 78 -9.82 3.59 53.04
N THR A 79 -8.81 3.43 53.91
CA THR A 79 -7.52 4.12 53.77
C THR A 79 -6.83 3.74 52.45
N LEU A 80 -6.89 2.47 52.05
CA LEU A 80 -6.42 2.00 50.76
C LEU A 80 -7.20 2.64 49.61
N ASN A 81 -8.52 2.85 49.76
CA ASN A 81 -9.34 3.50 48.73
C ASN A 81 -8.93 4.97 48.49
N TYR A 82 -8.54 5.71 49.51
CA TYR A 82 -7.98 7.05 49.31
C TYR A 82 -6.55 6.99 48.72
N ALA A 83 -5.72 6.08 49.22
CA ALA A 83 -4.34 5.97 48.78
C ALA A 83 -4.22 5.61 47.29
N GLN A 84 -5.10 4.74 46.79
CA GLN A 84 -5.08 4.29 45.40
C GLN A 84 -5.48 5.37 44.40
N THR A 85 -6.42 6.28 44.73
CA THR A 85 -6.76 7.43 43.87
C THR A 85 -5.50 8.24 43.54
N THR A 86 -4.71 8.54 44.57
CA THR A 86 -3.45 9.27 44.43
C THR A 86 -2.41 8.45 43.65
N ALA A 87 -2.34 7.14 43.89
CA ALA A 87 -1.43 6.26 43.17
C ALA A 87 -1.73 6.20 41.67
N VAL A 88 -3.01 6.07 41.29
CA VAL A 88 -3.47 6.07 39.89
C VAL A 88 -3.07 7.37 39.20
N VAL A 89 -3.37 8.54 39.80
CA VAL A 89 -3.00 9.85 39.25
C VAL A 89 -1.48 9.99 39.12
N MET A 90 -0.72 9.51 40.10
CA MET A 90 0.75 9.54 40.05
C MET A 90 1.31 8.71 38.88
N VAL A 91 0.83 7.48 38.70
CA VAL A 91 1.30 6.60 37.63
C VAL A 91 0.85 7.12 36.26
N PHE A 92 -0.36 7.68 36.17
CA PHE A 92 -0.84 8.37 34.97
C PHE A 92 0.08 9.56 34.61
N ASN A 93 0.50 10.35 35.60
CA ASN A 93 1.45 11.44 35.38
C ASN A 93 2.81 10.93 34.87
N GLN A 94 3.32 9.83 35.44
CA GLN A 94 4.56 9.21 34.95
C GLN A 94 4.42 8.68 33.52
N TYR A 95 3.26 8.15 33.16
CA TYR A 95 2.93 7.74 31.80
C TYR A 95 2.94 8.94 30.85
N LEU A 96 2.24 10.02 31.20
CA LEU A 96 2.21 11.26 30.40
C LEU A 96 3.61 11.86 30.22
N PHE A 97 4.42 11.91 31.29
CA PHE A 97 5.79 12.43 31.22
C PHE A 97 6.74 11.53 30.45
N SER A 98 6.39 10.27 30.18
CA SER A 98 7.24 9.42 29.33
C SER A 98 7.28 9.91 27.87
N TYR A 99 6.29 10.70 27.44
CA TYR A 99 6.28 11.36 26.13
C TYR A 99 7.05 12.69 26.13
N ILE A 100 7.28 13.30 27.29
CA ILE A 100 7.88 14.62 27.41
C ILE A 100 9.36 14.48 27.83
N LYS A 101 10.28 15.11 27.09
CA LYS A 101 11.71 15.09 27.46
C LYS A 101 11.91 15.63 28.90
N PRO A 102 12.75 14.99 29.74
CA PRO A 102 12.89 15.33 31.16
C PRO A 102 13.33 16.77 31.43
N GLU A 103 14.03 17.40 30.48
CA GLU A 103 14.45 18.81 30.55
C GLU A 103 13.27 19.79 30.53
N LYS A 104 12.18 19.46 29.81
CA LYS A 104 11.00 20.32 29.69
C LYS A 104 10.01 20.17 30.84
N ALA A 105 10.08 19.06 31.60
CA ALA A 105 9.20 18.79 32.73
C ALA A 105 9.63 19.49 34.04
N GLY A 106 10.87 20.01 34.12
CA GLY A 106 11.40 20.74 35.26
C GLY A 106 11.83 19.85 36.44
N LYS A 107 13.12 19.85 36.78
CA LYS A 107 13.67 19.06 37.90
C LYS A 107 13.03 19.39 39.25
N LEU A 108 12.69 20.67 39.48
CA LEU A 108 12.06 21.15 40.71
C LEU A 108 10.71 20.47 40.97
N PHE A 109 9.92 20.21 39.93
CA PHE A 109 8.62 19.57 40.06
C PHE A 109 8.73 18.12 40.53
N TRP A 110 9.64 17.34 39.95
CA TRP A 110 9.88 15.96 40.37
C TRP A 110 10.32 15.85 41.83
N SER A 111 11.08 16.83 42.32
CA SER A 111 11.50 16.90 43.72
C SER A 111 10.33 17.27 44.63
N LEU A 112 9.55 18.30 44.30
CA LEU A 112 8.39 18.74 45.08
C LEU A 112 7.32 17.66 45.19
N ASN A 113 6.99 17.00 44.07
CA ASN A 113 6.02 15.92 44.06
C ASN A 113 6.46 14.72 44.90
N ARG A 114 7.75 14.38 44.89
CA ARG A 114 8.28 13.29 45.71
C ARG A 114 8.13 13.56 47.19
N ILE A 115 8.39 14.80 47.61
CA ILE A 115 8.20 15.23 49.01
C ILE A 115 6.72 15.16 49.36
N LEU A 116 5.84 15.75 48.54
CA LEU A 116 4.39 15.75 48.74
C LEU A 116 3.83 14.31 48.90
N LEU A 117 4.26 13.39 48.04
CA LEU A 117 3.86 11.98 48.08
C LEU A 117 4.42 11.24 49.30
N SER A 118 5.63 11.58 49.74
CA SER A 118 6.22 10.98 50.94
C SER A 118 5.43 11.40 52.18
N VAL A 119 5.08 12.68 52.29
CA VAL A 119 4.23 13.21 53.36
C VAL A 119 2.84 12.57 53.32
N TYR A 120 2.25 12.46 52.12
CA TYR A 120 0.96 11.80 51.94
C TYR A 120 0.98 10.33 52.37
N GLY A 121 2.01 9.57 51.99
CA GLY A 121 2.16 8.16 52.38
C GLY A 121 2.27 7.99 53.90
N VAL A 122 3.03 8.85 54.57
CA VAL A 122 3.10 8.87 56.05
C VAL A 122 1.73 9.17 56.64
N ALA A 123 1.00 10.15 56.09
CA ALA A 123 -0.35 10.48 56.57
C ALA A 123 -1.34 9.33 56.39
N MET A 124 -1.24 8.54 55.32
CA MET A 124 -2.07 7.34 55.11
C MET A 124 -1.74 6.22 56.11
N VAL A 125 -0.47 6.01 56.44
CA VAL A 125 -0.07 5.04 57.49
C VAL A 125 -0.58 5.49 58.86
N LEU A 126 -0.47 6.79 59.17
CA LEU A 126 -1.03 7.34 60.41
C LEU A 126 -2.56 7.22 60.46
N ASN A 127 -3.24 7.32 59.31
CA ASN A 127 -4.70 7.19 59.23
C ASN A 127 -5.23 5.85 59.77
N LEU A 128 -4.41 4.79 59.74
CA LEU A 128 -4.79 3.46 60.25
C LEU A 128 -4.97 3.43 61.77
N PHE A 129 -4.27 4.32 62.49
CA PHE A 129 -4.27 4.36 63.95
C PHE A 129 -5.01 5.59 64.49
N PHE A 130 -4.96 6.70 63.75
CA PHE A 130 -5.58 7.96 64.11
C PHE A 130 -6.42 8.44 62.93
N PRO A 131 -7.71 8.79 63.10
CA PRO A 131 -8.60 9.17 62.00
C PRO A 131 -8.28 10.59 61.48
N VAL A 132 -7.10 10.77 60.89
CA VAL A 132 -6.57 12.04 60.37
C VAL A 132 -7.28 12.43 59.06
N VAL A 133 -7.56 11.45 58.21
CA VAL A 133 -8.21 11.60 56.90
C VAL A 133 -9.64 11.08 56.97
N VAL A 134 -9.82 9.82 57.37
CA VAL A 134 -11.15 9.22 57.56
C VAL A 134 -11.11 8.19 58.70
N GLY A 135 -12.13 8.22 59.56
CA GLY A 135 -12.47 7.17 60.51
C GLY A 135 -13.78 6.47 60.15
N TYR A 136 -14.17 5.47 60.94
CA TYR A 136 -15.41 4.73 60.75
C TYR A 136 -16.19 4.60 62.05
N ASP A 137 -17.48 4.95 62.02
CA ASP A 137 -18.42 4.79 63.12
C ASP A 137 -19.17 3.46 63.00
N MET A 138 -18.89 2.50 63.89
CA MET A 138 -19.54 1.19 63.89
C MET A 138 -21.04 1.25 64.18
N ASN A 139 -21.51 2.29 64.89
CA ASN A 139 -22.91 2.43 65.26
C ASN A 139 -23.74 3.01 64.11
N LYS A 140 -23.19 4.02 63.42
CA LYS A 140 -23.84 4.63 62.24
C LYS A 140 -23.59 3.84 60.96
N LYS A 141 -22.65 2.88 60.99
CA LYS A 141 -22.12 2.15 59.82
C LYS A 141 -21.67 3.09 58.71
N ASP A 142 -21.12 4.24 59.09
CA ASP A 142 -20.79 5.32 58.17
C ASP A 142 -19.43 5.94 58.49
N TYR A 143 -18.86 6.60 57.50
CA TYR A 143 -17.55 7.21 57.59
C TYR A 143 -17.60 8.56 58.30
N ILE A 144 -16.59 8.80 59.12
CA ILE A 144 -16.38 10.09 59.78
C ILE A 144 -15.20 10.78 59.10
N ASN A 145 -15.41 12.01 58.66
CA ASN A 145 -14.36 12.82 58.06
C ASN A 145 -13.37 13.29 59.14
N GLY A 146 -12.09 12.99 58.94
CA GLY A 146 -11.01 13.51 59.77
C GLY A 146 -10.71 14.98 59.49
N PRO A 147 -9.89 15.64 60.32
CA PRO A 147 -9.56 17.06 60.18
C PRO A 147 -8.84 17.40 58.86
N LEU A 148 -8.11 16.43 58.28
CA LEU A 148 -7.40 16.60 57.00
C LEU A 148 -8.09 15.91 55.82
N HIS A 149 -9.36 15.50 55.97
CA HIS A 149 -10.13 14.79 54.96
C HIS A 149 -10.13 15.48 53.58
N LEU A 150 -10.46 16.77 53.54
CA LEU A 150 -10.53 17.53 52.27
C LEU A 150 -9.14 17.68 51.63
N ALA A 151 -8.13 18.02 52.43
CA ALA A 151 -6.78 18.31 51.94
C ALA A 151 -6.08 17.05 51.41
N LEU A 152 -6.09 15.96 52.19
CA LEU A 152 -5.41 14.72 51.83
C LEU A 152 -6.30 13.81 50.96
N GLY A 153 -7.60 13.73 51.24
CA GLY A 153 -8.51 12.86 50.49
C GLY A 153 -8.78 13.33 49.06
N PHE A 154 -8.92 14.64 48.83
CA PHE A 154 -9.26 15.20 47.52
C PHE A 154 -8.25 16.22 47.00
N GLY A 155 -7.72 17.08 47.87
CA GLY A 155 -6.85 18.19 47.49
C GLY A 155 -5.58 17.75 46.75
N ILE A 156 -4.85 16.76 47.28
CA ILE A 156 -3.62 16.26 46.66
C ILE A 156 -3.89 15.58 45.30
N PRO A 157 -4.81 14.60 45.16
CA PRO A 157 -5.14 14.01 43.87
C PRO A 157 -5.56 15.05 42.82
N VAL A 158 -6.45 15.99 43.19
CA VAL A 158 -6.93 17.05 42.29
C VAL A 158 -5.78 17.97 41.87
N PHE A 159 -4.90 18.35 42.80
CA PHE A 159 -3.72 19.16 42.49
C PHE A 159 -2.81 18.44 41.48
N LEU A 160 -2.51 17.16 41.71
CA LEU A 160 -1.65 16.37 40.83
C LEU A 160 -2.26 16.18 39.43
N PHE A 161 -3.59 16.01 39.36
CA PHE A 161 -4.32 15.83 38.10
C PHE A 161 -4.48 17.14 37.32
N ALA A 162 -4.78 18.25 38.00
CA ALA A 162 -4.84 19.57 37.38
C ALA A 162 -3.46 19.96 36.82
N TYR A 163 -2.40 19.70 37.60
CA TYR A 163 -1.04 19.96 37.18
C TYR A 163 -0.65 19.20 35.90
N SER A 164 -0.98 17.91 35.82
CA SER A 164 -0.69 17.12 34.62
C SER A 164 -1.45 17.61 33.40
N GLY A 165 -2.68 18.13 33.59
CA GLY A 165 -3.43 18.80 32.53
C GLY A 165 -2.73 20.06 32.01
N VAL A 166 -2.19 20.89 32.91
CA VAL A 166 -1.41 22.08 32.55
C VAL A 166 -0.14 21.71 31.77
N ILE A 167 0.61 20.70 32.22
CA ILE A 167 1.80 20.25 31.48
C ILE A 167 1.44 19.70 30.11
N PHE A 168 0.40 18.85 30.05
CA PHE A 168 -0.07 18.28 28.79
C PHE A 168 -0.40 19.39 27.79
N TRP A 169 -1.15 20.40 28.21
CA TRP A 169 -1.53 21.52 27.35
C TRP A 169 -0.34 22.38 26.93
N LYS A 170 0.62 22.64 27.83
CA LYS A 170 1.85 23.39 27.54
C LYS A 170 2.75 22.66 26.54
N ASN A 171 2.76 21.33 26.56
CA ASN A 171 3.60 20.49 25.70
C ASN A 171 2.81 19.79 24.58
N ARG A 172 1.64 20.31 24.20
CA ARG A 172 0.75 19.71 23.19
C ARG A 172 1.42 19.44 21.83
N THR A 173 2.47 20.18 21.49
CA THR A 173 3.23 20.02 20.24
C THR A 173 4.07 18.75 20.19
N VAL A 174 4.32 18.10 21.34
CA VAL A 174 5.06 16.83 21.42
C VAL A 174 4.17 15.64 21.07
N PHE A 175 2.85 15.79 21.22
CA PHE A 175 1.88 14.72 21.01
C PHE A 175 1.28 14.79 19.60
N ASN A 176 1.08 13.62 19.00
CA ASN A 176 0.43 13.54 17.70
C ASN A 176 -1.09 13.75 17.82
N ARG A 177 -1.79 14.08 16.72
CA ARG A 177 -3.23 14.40 16.76
C ARG A 177 -4.08 13.33 17.44
N LEU A 178 -3.81 12.05 17.16
CA LEU A 178 -4.54 10.93 17.77
C LEU A 178 -4.28 10.84 19.29
N GLN A 179 -3.02 10.98 19.73
CA GLN A 179 -2.65 11.01 21.15
C GLN A 179 -3.28 12.20 21.88
N MET A 180 -3.31 13.37 21.22
CA MET A 180 -3.96 14.57 21.76
C MET A 180 -5.45 14.31 22.01
N ILE A 181 -6.16 13.72 21.06
CA ILE A 181 -7.59 13.39 21.20
C ILE A 181 -7.80 12.35 22.31
N ALA A 182 -7.03 11.26 22.31
CA ALA A 182 -7.18 10.19 23.28
C ALA A 182 -6.91 10.63 24.72
N ILE A 183 -5.82 11.38 24.96
CA ILE A 183 -5.48 11.90 26.29
C ILE A 183 -6.52 12.94 26.72
N SER A 184 -6.95 13.84 25.81
CA SER A 184 -7.99 14.83 26.13
C SER A 184 -9.31 14.16 26.51
N ASN A 185 -9.72 13.13 25.78
CA ASN A 185 -10.91 12.34 26.11
C ASN A 185 -10.76 11.65 27.46
N ALA A 186 -9.60 11.06 27.77
CA ALA A 186 -9.35 10.47 29.09
C ALA A 186 -9.47 11.50 30.22
N TYR A 187 -8.95 12.73 30.03
CA TYR A 187 -9.12 13.82 31.00
C TYR A 187 -10.59 14.19 31.19
N VAL A 188 -11.33 14.38 30.09
CA VAL A 188 -12.75 14.74 30.14
C VAL A 188 -13.56 13.66 30.86
N VAL A 189 -13.33 12.39 30.52
CA VAL A 189 -13.99 11.24 31.15
C VAL A 189 -13.76 11.23 32.66
N VAL A 190 -12.52 11.41 33.11
CA VAL A 190 -12.17 11.46 34.54
C VAL A 190 -12.83 12.65 35.25
N VAL A 191 -12.79 13.85 34.66
CA VAL A 191 -13.40 15.05 35.25
C VAL A 191 -14.91 14.89 35.36
N VAL A 192 -15.56 14.45 34.27
CA VAL A 192 -17.00 14.22 34.25
C VAL A 192 -17.39 13.16 35.27
N ALA A 193 -16.66 12.05 35.37
CA ALA A 193 -16.92 11.02 36.36
C ALA A 193 -16.87 11.58 37.80
N ASN A 194 -15.83 12.34 38.13
CA ASN A 194 -15.68 12.93 39.47
C ASN A 194 -16.71 14.02 39.77
N VAL A 195 -17.12 14.81 38.77
CA VAL A 195 -18.16 15.84 38.92
C VAL A 195 -19.54 15.22 39.08
N LEU A 196 -19.82 14.12 38.36
CA LEU A 196 -21.10 13.42 38.42
C LEU A 196 -21.24 12.56 39.68
N GLN A 197 -20.14 12.02 40.21
CA GLN A 197 -20.14 11.10 41.36
C GLN A 197 -21.00 11.59 42.56
N PRO A 198 -20.96 12.87 42.99
CA PRO A 198 -21.80 13.35 44.08
C PRO A 198 -23.31 13.38 43.77
N PHE A 199 -23.71 13.49 42.49
CA PHE A 199 -25.12 13.62 42.08
C PHE A 199 -25.88 12.29 42.10
N PHE A 200 -25.17 11.16 41.98
CA PHE A 200 -25.78 9.82 42.01
C PHE A 200 -25.89 9.23 43.42
N GLY A 201 -25.56 10.02 44.46
CA GLY A 201 -25.58 9.61 45.86
C GLY A 201 -24.40 8.71 46.26
N ILE A 202 -24.18 8.56 47.56
CA ILE A 202 -23.07 7.77 48.15
C ILE A 202 -23.22 6.26 47.85
N GLU A 203 -24.39 5.83 47.35
CA GLU A 203 -24.66 4.43 47.08
C GLU A 203 -24.08 3.93 45.74
N VAL A 204 -23.98 4.79 44.72
CA VAL A 204 -23.58 4.39 43.36
C VAL A 204 -22.10 4.65 43.12
N MET A 205 -21.29 3.58 43.03
CA MET A 205 -19.87 3.65 42.67
C MET A 205 -19.71 3.49 41.15
N PHE A 206 -19.19 4.51 40.47
CA PHE A 206 -18.86 4.39 39.04
C PHE A 206 -17.56 5.11 38.62
N SER A 207 -16.90 5.83 39.53
CA SER A 207 -15.72 6.62 39.20
C SER A 207 -14.56 5.77 38.66
N TYR A 208 -14.27 4.63 39.28
CA TYR A 208 -13.19 3.73 38.86
C TYR A 208 -13.54 2.94 37.61
N GLY A 209 -14.79 2.49 37.48
CA GLY A 209 -15.27 1.80 36.29
C GLY A 209 -15.25 2.71 35.05
N VAL A 210 -15.57 4.00 35.21
CA VAL A 210 -15.45 4.98 34.12
C VAL A 210 -13.99 5.30 33.80
N MET A 211 -13.11 5.35 34.80
CA MET A 211 -11.66 5.47 34.57
C MET A 211 -11.07 4.27 33.81
N SER A 212 -11.62 3.06 34.02
CA SER A 212 -11.23 1.84 33.31
C SER A 212 -11.49 1.99 31.80
N ILE A 213 -12.66 2.52 31.41
CA ILE A 213 -12.96 2.87 30.01
C ILE A 213 -11.90 3.84 29.45
N GLY A 214 -11.47 4.82 30.24
CA GLY A 214 -10.39 5.74 29.88
C GLY A 214 -9.08 5.02 29.55
N ILE A 215 -8.70 3.99 30.32
CA ILE A 215 -7.51 3.18 30.03
C ILE A 215 -7.66 2.41 28.72
N PHE A 216 -8.84 1.85 28.43
CA PHE A 216 -9.07 1.17 27.15
C PHE A 216 -8.97 2.12 25.97
N VAL A 217 -9.49 3.34 26.08
CA VAL A 217 -9.32 4.39 25.04
C VAL A 217 -7.85 4.70 24.83
N LEU A 218 -7.07 4.84 25.92
CA LEU A 218 -5.63 5.07 25.83
C LEU A 218 -4.91 3.87 25.19
N TYR A 219 -5.27 2.64 25.55
CA TYR A 219 -4.72 1.42 24.98
C TYR A 219 -4.93 1.36 23.47
N PHE A 220 -6.18 1.50 23.01
CA PHE A 220 -6.50 1.40 21.58
C PHE A 220 -5.94 2.55 20.75
N ALA A 221 -5.89 3.76 21.29
CA ALA A 221 -5.48 4.94 20.54
C ALA A 221 -3.97 5.20 20.57
N ILE A 222 -3.24 4.69 21.58
CA ILE A 222 -1.84 5.05 21.80
C ILE A 222 -0.92 3.84 21.80
N GLU A 223 -1.35 2.68 22.30
CA GLU A 223 -0.48 1.52 22.50
C GLU A 223 -0.62 0.48 21.38
N THR A 224 -1.52 0.66 20.41
CA THR A 224 -1.63 -0.23 19.25
C THR A 224 -0.38 -0.14 18.34
N PRO A 225 0.25 -1.27 17.94
CA PRO A 225 1.53 -1.30 17.24
C PRO A 225 1.57 -0.59 15.87
N ASP A 226 0.43 -0.47 15.19
CA ASP A 226 0.37 -0.01 13.79
C ASP A 226 0.84 1.43 13.62
N TYR A 227 0.69 2.28 14.64
CA TYR A 227 0.98 3.71 14.49
C TYR A 227 2.47 4.03 14.32
N HIS A 228 3.34 3.42 15.13
CA HIS A 228 4.78 3.67 15.06
C HIS A 228 5.43 3.02 13.84
N VAL A 229 4.92 1.85 13.45
CA VAL A 229 5.34 1.18 12.22
C VAL A 229 4.92 2.00 11.00
N MET A 230 3.68 2.51 10.99
CA MET A 230 3.17 3.38 9.93
C MET A 230 3.96 4.70 9.82
N LEU A 231 4.34 5.32 10.94
CA LEU A 231 5.18 6.53 10.93
C LEU A 231 6.55 6.28 10.31
N ARG A 232 7.26 5.21 10.73
CA ARG A 232 8.58 4.89 10.17
C ARG A 232 8.50 4.57 8.68
N LEU A 233 7.50 3.79 8.28
CA LEU A 233 7.23 3.49 6.87
C LEU A 233 6.93 4.76 6.07
N SER A 234 6.18 5.71 6.64
CA SER A 234 5.89 6.99 5.98
C SER A 234 7.17 7.81 5.80
N ASP A 235 8.00 7.95 6.84
CA ASP A 235 9.25 8.72 6.76
C ASP A 235 10.23 8.09 5.77
N GLU A 236 10.37 6.76 5.79
CA GLU A 236 11.22 6.02 4.84
C GLU A 236 10.73 6.17 3.40
N LEU A 237 9.41 6.07 3.19
CA LEU A 237 8.79 6.27 1.88
C LEU A 237 8.95 7.72 1.38
N GLU A 238 8.89 8.72 2.26
CA GLU A 238 9.16 10.11 1.88
C GLU A 238 10.59 10.32 1.41
N VAL A 239 11.57 9.72 2.11
CA VAL A 239 12.99 9.79 1.74
C VAL A 239 13.23 9.14 0.37
N GLU A 240 12.72 7.94 0.16
CA GLU A 240 12.86 7.24 -1.14
C GLU A 240 12.14 7.98 -2.27
N ARG A 241 10.95 8.54 -2.00
CA ARG A 241 10.23 9.37 -2.98
C ARG A 241 11.01 10.63 -3.35
N LYS A 242 11.70 11.26 -2.40
CA LYS A 242 12.52 12.44 -2.66
C LYS A 242 13.70 12.11 -3.58
N LYS A 243 14.43 11.03 -3.29
CA LYS A 243 15.53 10.55 -4.16
C LYS A 243 15.05 10.24 -5.58
N ALA A 244 13.92 9.53 -5.70
CA ALA A 244 13.32 9.21 -6.98
C ALA A 244 12.94 10.47 -7.77
N ARG A 245 12.38 11.50 -7.11
CA ARG A 245 12.06 12.78 -7.74
C ARG A 245 13.29 13.54 -8.21
N GLU A 246 14.35 13.60 -7.41
CA GLU A 246 15.60 14.27 -7.80
C GLU A 246 16.21 13.59 -9.04
N ALA A 247 16.27 12.26 -9.06
CA ALA A 247 16.73 11.51 -10.22
C ALA A 247 15.85 11.76 -11.46
N ALA A 248 14.52 11.78 -11.30
CA ALA A 248 13.59 12.07 -12.38
C ALA A 248 13.76 13.50 -12.95
N LEU A 249 14.01 14.49 -12.08
CA LEU A 249 14.25 15.87 -12.50
C LEU A 249 15.55 16.01 -13.29
N VAL A 250 16.64 15.39 -12.83
CA VAL A 250 17.92 15.37 -13.56
C VAL A 250 17.75 14.72 -14.94
N LYS A 251 17.05 13.58 -15.01
CA LYS A 251 16.71 12.90 -16.27
C LYS A 251 15.90 13.81 -17.20
N SER A 252 14.89 14.52 -16.67
CA SER A 252 14.05 15.43 -17.46
C SER A 252 14.83 16.59 -18.06
N ASN A 253 15.69 17.24 -17.26
CA ASN A 253 16.52 18.35 -17.74
C ASN A 253 17.53 17.88 -18.80
N LEU A 254 18.13 16.70 -18.60
CA LEU A 254 19.06 16.13 -19.59
C LEU A 254 18.36 15.87 -20.92
N LEU A 255 17.18 15.25 -20.90
CA LEU A 255 16.39 14.98 -22.11
C LEU A 255 15.94 16.27 -22.81
N ALA A 256 15.62 17.32 -22.06
CA ALA A 256 15.32 18.64 -22.63
C ALA A 256 16.51 19.24 -23.40
N ASN A 257 17.71 19.15 -22.82
CA ASN A 257 18.94 19.63 -23.46
C ASN A 257 19.27 18.81 -24.72
N ILE A 258 19.24 17.48 -24.63
CA ILE A 258 19.48 16.59 -25.77
C ILE A 258 18.45 16.85 -26.88
N SER A 259 17.17 17.05 -26.54
CA SER A 259 16.13 17.38 -27.51
C SER A 259 16.45 18.65 -28.29
N HIS A 260 16.91 19.70 -27.61
CA HIS A 260 17.32 20.95 -28.24
C HIS A 260 18.55 20.74 -29.15
N GLU A 261 19.56 20.02 -28.69
CA GLU A 261 20.78 19.72 -29.46
C GLU A 261 20.52 18.85 -30.68
N MET A 262 19.56 17.92 -30.61
CA MET A 262 19.16 17.06 -31.73
C MET A 262 18.29 17.80 -32.76
N ARG A 263 17.46 18.75 -32.31
CA ARG A 263 16.55 19.49 -33.19
C ARG A 263 17.31 20.38 -34.19
N THR A 264 18.41 21.00 -33.77
CA THR A 264 19.22 21.90 -34.64
C THR A 264 19.80 21.19 -35.88
N PRO A 265 20.56 20.09 -35.77
CA PRO A 265 21.08 19.38 -36.95
C PRO A 265 19.95 18.72 -37.76
N LEU A 266 18.89 18.23 -37.11
CA LEU A 266 17.75 17.63 -37.80
C LEU A 266 16.99 18.65 -38.65
N ASN A 267 16.78 19.87 -38.14
CA ASN A 267 16.20 20.96 -38.91
C ASN A 267 17.09 21.36 -40.10
N ALA A 268 18.41 21.30 -39.96
CA ALA A 268 19.33 21.54 -41.08
C ALA A 268 19.23 20.45 -42.15
N VAL A 269 19.19 19.17 -41.76
CA VAL A 269 18.96 18.03 -42.68
C VAL A 269 17.62 18.18 -43.41
N MET A 270 16.55 18.52 -42.69
CA MET A 270 15.23 18.78 -43.28
C MET A 270 15.25 19.97 -44.24
N GLY A 271 16.02 21.03 -43.92
CA GLY A 271 16.23 22.18 -44.79
C GLY A 271 16.94 21.81 -46.10
N PHE A 272 18.06 21.09 -46.04
CA PHE A 272 18.76 20.60 -47.23
C PHE A 272 17.89 19.65 -48.06
N ASN A 273 17.13 18.78 -47.39
CA ASN A 273 16.21 17.87 -48.04
C ASN A 273 15.05 18.61 -48.76
N ALA A 274 14.55 19.70 -48.18
CA ALA A 274 13.58 20.57 -48.82
C ALA A 274 14.16 21.26 -50.07
N MET A 275 15.44 21.65 -50.04
CA MET A 275 16.13 22.19 -51.22
C MET A 275 16.21 21.14 -52.34
N ILE A 276 16.56 19.88 -52.02
CA ILE A 276 16.57 18.76 -52.99
C ILE A 276 15.17 18.53 -53.58
N LEU A 277 14.13 18.52 -52.74
CA LEU A 277 12.74 18.44 -53.20
C LEU A 277 12.32 19.63 -54.09
N SER A 278 12.94 20.80 -53.92
CA SER A 278 12.65 21.98 -54.73
C SER A 278 13.41 22.01 -56.06
N SER A 279 14.59 21.39 -56.14
CA SER A 279 15.50 21.50 -57.29
C SER A 279 15.54 20.26 -58.21
N SER A 280 15.15 19.07 -57.72
CA SER A 280 15.23 17.83 -58.52
C SER A 280 13.90 17.49 -59.21
N GLU A 281 13.96 17.25 -60.53
CA GLU A 281 12.85 16.73 -61.33
C GLU A 281 12.83 15.19 -61.42
N GLU A 282 13.91 14.53 -61.00
CA GLU A 282 14.05 13.08 -61.07
C GLU A 282 13.19 12.36 -60.02
N THR A 283 12.31 11.46 -60.49
CA THR A 283 11.31 10.75 -59.68
C THR A 283 11.93 10.00 -58.50
N HIS A 284 13.04 9.30 -58.71
CA HIS A 284 13.68 8.50 -57.66
C HIS A 284 14.26 9.39 -56.54
N THR A 285 14.97 10.46 -56.92
CA THR A 285 15.55 11.44 -55.99
C THR A 285 14.47 12.17 -55.18
N ARG A 286 13.34 12.52 -55.80
CA ARG A 286 12.19 13.09 -55.07
C ARG A 286 11.58 12.09 -54.08
N GLN A 287 11.44 10.82 -54.46
CA GLN A 287 10.88 9.80 -53.57
C GLN A 287 11.76 9.55 -52.35
N THR A 288 13.08 9.45 -52.53
CA THR A 288 14.04 9.32 -51.42
C THR A 288 14.03 10.54 -50.51
N ALA A 289 13.99 11.75 -51.09
CA ALA A 289 13.89 12.97 -50.30
C ALA A 289 12.58 13.04 -49.50
N ASP A 290 11.47 12.54 -50.07
CA ASP A 290 10.18 12.49 -49.39
C ASP A 290 10.16 11.46 -48.23
N GLU A 291 10.91 10.36 -48.35
CA GLU A 291 11.14 9.39 -47.25
C GLU A 291 11.98 10.00 -46.13
N ILE A 292 13.08 10.70 -46.46
CA ILE A 292 13.91 11.41 -45.47
C ILE A 292 13.08 12.42 -44.67
N ARG A 293 12.19 13.15 -45.35
CA ARG A 293 11.27 14.11 -44.71
C ARG A 293 10.34 13.43 -43.70
N ARG A 294 9.70 12.32 -44.09
CA ARG A 294 8.79 11.56 -43.21
C ARG A 294 9.50 10.98 -42.00
N VAL A 295 10.71 10.44 -42.19
CA VAL A 295 11.53 9.91 -41.08
C VAL A 295 11.94 11.03 -40.13
N GLY A 296 12.33 12.20 -40.65
CA GLY A 296 12.67 13.37 -39.84
C GLY A 296 11.51 13.90 -39.01
N GLU A 297 10.31 14.00 -39.61
CA GLU A 297 9.07 14.38 -38.91
C GLU A 297 8.73 13.38 -37.79
N SER A 298 8.79 12.08 -38.09
CA SER A 298 8.52 11.01 -37.11
C SER A 298 9.52 11.00 -35.94
N LEU A 299 10.79 11.28 -36.21
CA LEU A 299 11.82 11.36 -35.18
C LEU A 299 11.59 12.55 -34.24
N LEU A 300 11.23 13.72 -34.79
CA LEU A 300 10.88 14.90 -33.98
C LEU A 300 9.70 14.62 -33.05
N ASP A 301 8.65 13.98 -33.57
CA ASP A 301 7.47 13.62 -32.78
C ASP A 301 7.82 12.63 -31.66
N THR A 302 8.67 11.64 -31.95
CA THR A 302 9.13 10.66 -30.95
C THR A 302 9.94 11.35 -29.83
N ILE A 303 10.85 12.25 -30.19
CA ILE A 303 11.64 13.02 -29.22
C ILE A 303 10.72 13.90 -28.35
N ASN A 304 9.72 14.55 -28.94
CA ASN A 304 8.76 15.36 -28.20
C ASN A 304 7.94 14.51 -27.22
N ALA A 305 7.49 13.31 -27.65
CA ALA A 305 6.77 12.38 -26.77
C ALA A 305 7.62 11.89 -25.59
N ILE A 306 8.91 11.59 -25.81
CA ILE A 306 9.85 11.21 -24.75
C ILE A 306 10.04 12.37 -23.75
N LEU A 307 10.18 13.60 -24.27
CA LEU A 307 10.34 14.79 -23.44
C LEU A 307 9.11 15.03 -22.56
N ASP A 308 7.91 14.90 -23.13
CA ASP A 308 6.65 15.09 -22.44
C ASP A 308 6.45 14.03 -21.35
N LEU A 309 6.73 12.75 -21.64
CA LEU A 309 6.71 11.68 -20.64
C LEU A 309 7.68 11.96 -19.48
N SER A 310 8.89 12.42 -19.80
CA SER A 310 9.89 12.71 -18.76
C SER A 310 9.50 13.89 -17.87
N LYS A 311 8.83 14.91 -18.41
CA LYS A 311 8.28 16.03 -17.62
C LYS A 311 7.14 15.58 -16.70
N MET A 312 6.37 14.58 -17.11
CA MET A 312 5.35 13.96 -16.24
C MET A 312 5.97 13.17 -15.09
N GLU A 313 6.99 12.34 -15.37
CA GLU A 313 7.72 11.57 -14.33
C GLU A 313 8.32 12.50 -13.27
N ALA A 314 8.81 13.68 -13.68
CA ALA A 314 9.36 14.70 -12.79
C ALA A 314 8.29 15.50 -12.02
N GLY A 315 7.01 15.39 -12.39
CA GLY A 315 5.90 16.14 -11.77
C GLY A 315 5.91 17.64 -12.07
N THR A 316 6.64 18.07 -13.11
CA THR A 316 6.82 19.49 -13.46
C THR A 316 5.87 19.97 -14.56
N GLY A 317 5.06 19.09 -15.15
CA GLY A 317 4.15 19.43 -16.24
C GLY A 317 2.78 18.76 -16.14
N THR A 318 1.74 19.52 -16.46
CA THR A 318 0.40 19.02 -16.78
C THR A 318 0.24 19.00 -18.30
N LEU A 319 0.05 17.81 -18.88
CA LEU A 319 -0.32 17.71 -20.29
C LEU A 319 -1.73 18.25 -20.47
N THR A 320 -1.96 19.00 -21.54
CA THR A 320 -3.33 19.30 -21.98
C THR A 320 -3.95 18.02 -22.55
N ASP A 321 -5.29 17.91 -22.50
CA ASP A 321 -6.03 16.78 -23.09
C ASP A 321 -5.67 16.56 -24.57
N GLU A 322 -5.29 17.63 -25.28
CA GLU A 322 -4.84 17.58 -26.67
C GLU A 322 -3.48 16.88 -26.82
N GLN A 323 -2.51 17.19 -25.95
CA GLN A 323 -1.20 16.55 -25.94
C GLN A 323 -1.30 15.08 -25.52
N LEU A 324 -2.16 14.78 -24.55
CA LEU A 324 -2.43 13.40 -24.11
C LEU A 324 -3.07 12.58 -25.25
N ARG A 325 -4.02 13.16 -25.97
CA ARG A 325 -4.66 12.53 -27.14
C ARG A 325 -3.66 12.30 -28.27
N LYS A 326 -2.73 13.24 -28.53
CA LYS A 326 -1.66 13.07 -29.53
C LYS A 326 -0.67 11.95 -29.16
N ALA A 327 -0.25 11.89 -27.89
CA ALA A 327 0.63 10.82 -27.39
C ALA A 327 -0.05 9.44 -27.42
N ILE A 328 -1.35 9.37 -27.12
CA ILE A 328 -2.14 8.13 -27.20
C ILE A 328 -2.43 7.75 -28.66
N SER A 329 -2.70 8.72 -29.54
CA SER A 329 -2.88 8.47 -30.98
C SER A 329 -1.60 8.01 -31.66
N PHE A 330 -0.42 8.41 -31.16
CA PHE A 330 0.87 7.94 -31.64
C PHE A 330 1.05 6.42 -31.49
N ARG A 331 0.52 5.85 -30.41
CA ARG A 331 0.48 4.38 -30.21
C ARG A 331 -0.43 3.67 -31.21
N ARG A 332 -1.38 4.40 -31.81
CA ARG A 332 -2.27 3.93 -32.86
C ARG A 332 -1.73 4.20 -34.26
N SER A 333 -0.91 5.22 -34.49
CA SER A 333 -0.39 5.55 -35.83
C SER A 333 0.85 4.73 -36.24
N SER A 334 1.56 4.12 -35.29
CA SER A 334 2.64 3.14 -35.57
C SER A 334 2.12 1.74 -35.91
N THR A 335 0.87 1.43 -35.56
CA THR A 335 0.08 0.34 -36.16
C THR A 335 -0.75 0.94 -37.29
N ARG A 336 -0.21 0.85 -38.51
CA ARG A 336 -0.92 0.89 -39.80
C ARG A 336 -2.44 0.72 -39.63
N GLU A 337 -3.25 1.61 -40.23
CA GLU A 337 -4.61 1.22 -40.64
C GLU A 337 -4.46 0.04 -41.62
N GLU A 338 -4.36 -1.17 -41.09
CA GLU A 338 -4.59 -2.39 -41.84
C GLU A 338 -6.05 -2.33 -42.27
N LYS A 339 -6.29 -2.24 -43.57
CA LYS A 339 -7.58 -2.59 -44.15
C LYS A 339 -8.03 -3.88 -43.48
N THR A 340 -9.11 -3.85 -42.70
CA THR A 340 -9.71 -5.05 -42.12
C THR A 340 -10.01 -6.02 -43.26
N VAL A 341 -9.25 -7.11 -43.32
CA VAL A 341 -9.44 -8.18 -44.31
C VAL A 341 -10.77 -8.84 -43.97
N GLN A 342 -11.68 -8.92 -44.94
CA GLN A 342 -12.94 -9.63 -44.72
C GLN A 342 -12.66 -11.11 -44.40
N PRO A 343 -13.29 -11.68 -43.36
CA PRO A 343 -13.07 -13.07 -42.98
C PRO A 343 -13.46 -14.03 -44.11
N PHE A 344 -12.60 -15.01 -44.38
CA PHE A 344 -12.84 -16.10 -45.32
C PHE A 344 -12.64 -17.45 -44.63
N THR A 345 -13.14 -18.52 -45.25
CA THR A 345 -12.90 -19.91 -44.82
C THR A 345 -12.30 -20.72 -45.96
N ALA A 346 -11.44 -21.69 -45.65
CA ALA A 346 -10.81 -22.57 -46.62
C ALA A 346 -10.57 -23.97 -46.02
N PRO A 347 -11.63 -24.75 -45.73
CA PRO A 347 -11.52 -26.04 -45.04
C PRO A 347 -10.82 -27.14 -45.86
N ASP A 348 -10.78 -26.97 -47.18
CA ASP A 348 -10.17 -27.90 -48.13
C ASP A 348 -8.71 -27.54 -48.46
N ALA A 349 -8.19 -26.45 -47.88
CA ALA A 349 -6.81 -26.04 -48.05
C ALA A 349 -5.90 -26.72 -47.01
N ARG A 350 -4.73 -27.16 -47.47
CA ARG A 350 -3.70 -27.76 -46.63
C ARG A 350 -2.40 -26.98 -46.71
N ILE A 351 -1.88 -26.57 -45.56
CA ILE A 351 -0.68 -25.76 -45.43
C ILE A 351 0.36 -26.50 -44.59
N LEU A 352 1.63 -26.39 -44.98
CA LEU A 352 2.76 -26.85 -44.17
C LEU A 352 3.45 -25.64 -43.55
N CYS A 353 3.62 -25.64 -42.22
CA CYS A 353 4.43 -24.65 -41.52
C CYS A 353 5.74 -25.28 -41.08
N VAL A 354 6.85 -24.72 -41.55
CA VAL A 354 8.21 -25.19 -41.26
C VAL A 354 8.95 -24.13 -40.45
N ASP A 355 9.26 -24.45 -39.19
CA ASP A 355 9.97 -23.57 -38.25
C ASP A 355 10.68 -24.42 -37.20
N ASP A 356 11.95 -24.14 -36.92
CA ASP A 356 12.76 -24.91 -35.95
C ASP A 356 12.24 -24.81 -34.51
N THR A 357 11.39 -23.82 -34.25
CA THR A 357 10.79 -23.55 -32.96
C THR A 357 9.31 -23.98 -32.97
N PRO A 358 8.93 -25.09 -32.31
CA PRO A 358 7.57 -25.64 -32.38
C PRO A 358 6.45 -24.68 -31.96
N MET A 359 6.76 -23.71 -31.09
CA MET A 359 5.81 -22.69 -30.69
C MET A 359 5.37 -21.80 -31.87
N ASN A 360 6.25 -21.50 -32.81
CA ASN A 360 5.95 -20.63 -33.96
C ASN A 360 4.94 -21.29 -34.90
N CYS A 361 5.11 -22.59 -35.17
CA CYS A 361 4.13 -23.39 -35.93
C CYS A 361 2.76 -23.39 -35.25
N ARG A 362 2.72 -23.58 -33.93
CA ARG A 362 1.48 -23.56 -33.15
C ARG A 362 0.78 -22.21 -33.16
N VAL A 363 1.54 -21.11 -33.12
CA VAL A 363 0.99 -19.75 -33.25
C VAL A 363 0.35 -19.58 -34.63
N LEU A 364 1.02 -19.99 -35.70
CA LEU A 364 0.46 -19.94 -37.05
C LEU A 364 -0.83 -20.77 -37.17
N ALA A 365 -0.81 -22.01 -36.67
CA ALA A 365 -1.99 -22.88 -36.66
C ALA A 365 -3.15 -22.26 -35.84
N GLY A 366 -2.84 -21.67 -34.68
CA GLY A 366 -3.81 -20.98 -33.83
C GLY A 366 -4.43 -19.75 -34.50
N LEU A 367 -3.63 -18.94 -35.21
CA LEU A 367 -4.13 -17.80 -35.98
C LEU A 367 -5.09 -18.23 -37.11
N LEU A 368 -4.84 -19.39 -37.72
CA LEU A 368 -5.64 -19.91 -38.83
C LEU A 368 -6.82 -20.79 -38.40
N GLN A 369 -6.97 -21.12 -37.12
CA GLN A 369 -8.01 -22.04 -36.62
C GLN A 369 -9.42 -21.70 -37.12
N LYS A 370 -9.79 -20.41 -37.14
CA LYS A 370 -11.13 -19.94 -37.56
C LYS A 370 -11.38 -20.07 -39.07
N THR A 371 -10.33 -20.21 -39.88
CA THR A 371 -10.45 -20.38 -41.33
C THR A 371 -10.78 -21.82 -41.73
N GLY A 372 -10.57 -22.79 -40.82
CA GLY A 372 -10.75 -24.21 -41.09
C GLY A 372 -9.61 -24.87 -41.88
N ILE A 373 -8.57 -24.12 -42.26
CA ILE A 373 -7.39 -24.62 -42.99
C ILE A 373 -6.70 -25.71 -42.16
N ARG A 374 -6.28 -26.79 -42.82
CA ARG A 374 -5.47 -27.84 -42.21
C ARG A 374 -4.00 -27.43 -42.22
N VAL A 375 -3.41 -27.26 -41.04
CA VAL A 375 -2.00 -26.88 -40.89
C VAL A 375 -1.22 -28.06 -40.34
N ASP A 376 -0.25 -28.56 -41.11
CA ASP A 376 0.75 -29.51 -40.61
C ASP A 376 2.00 -28.76 -40.17
N GLU A 377 2.67 -29.27 -39.15
CA GLU A 377 3.85 -28.65 -38.53
C GLU A 377 5.10 -29.50 -38.81
N ALA A 378 6.19 -28.88 -39.26
CA ALA A 378 7.49 -29.49 -39.40
C ALA A 378 8.55 -28.62 -38.71
N TYR A 379 9.50 -29.27 -38.01
CA TYR A 379 10.45 -28.58 -37.14
C TYR A 379 11.89 -28.56 -37.67
N SER A 380 12.08 -28.95 -38.93
CA SER A 380 13.36 -28.89 -39.62
C SER A 380 13.16 -28.95 -41.14
N GLY A 381 14.14 -28.49 -41.90
CA GLY A 381 14.13 -28.64 -43.36
C GLY A 381 14.00 -30.11 -43.81
N LYS A 382 14.66 -31.05 -43.10
CA LYS A 382 14.57 -32.50 -43.38
C LYS A 382 13.17 -33.05 -43.14
N ASP A 383 12.51 -32.62 -42.07
CA ASP A 383 11.14 -33.06 -41.79
C ASP A 383 10.16 -32.49 -42.82
N ALA A 384 10.35 -31.22 -43.22
CA ALA A 384 9.55 -30.61 -44.27
C ALA A 384 9.60 -31.41 -45.58
N LEU A 385 10.78 -31.86 -46.02
CA LEU A 385 10.92 -32.68 -47.22
C LEU A 385 10.16 -34.01 -47.11
N LYS A 386 10.21 -34.69 -45.95
CA LYS A 386 9.43 -35.93 -45.72
C LYS A 386 7.92 -35.69 -45.81
N TYR A 387 7.44 -34.57 -45.26
CA TYR A 387 6.01 -34.21 -45.36
C TYR A 387 5.59 -33.97 -46.81
N LEU A 388 6.42 -33.27 -47.58
CA LEU A 388 6.17 -32.96 -49.00
C LEU A 388 6.19 -34.20 -49.90
N GLU A 389 6.95 -35.24 -49.58
CA GLU A 389 6.94 -36.51 -50.32
C GLU A 389 5.64 -37.30 -50.11
N GLY A 390 5.07 -37.25 -48.89
CA GLY A 390 3.89 -38.02 -48.52
C GLY A 390 2.55 -37.31 -48.75
N HIS A 391 2.55 -35.99 -48.92
CA HIS A 391 1.33 -35.19 -48.94
C HIS A 391 1.43 -34.00 -49.89
N SER A 392 0.31 -33.65 -50.52
CA SER A 392 0.21 -32.44 -51.34
C SER A 392 -0.26 -31.24 -50.51
N TYR A 393 0.53 -30.16 -50.52
CA TYR A 393 0.20 -28.88 -49.88
C TYR A 393 -0.14 -27.77 -50.87
N ASP A 394 -1.08 -26.90 -50.52
CA ASP A 394 -1.47 -25.73 -51.31
C ASP A 394 -0.54 -24.52 -51.08
N LEU A 395 0.08 -24.45 -49.89
CA LEU A 395 1.03 -23.43 -49.53
C LEU A 395 1.98 -23.93 -48.43
N VAL A 396 3.23 -23.51 -48.48
CA VAL A 396 4.26 -23.84 -47.48
C VAL A 396 4.84 -22.55 -46.90
N PHE A 397 4.72 -22.38 -45.59
CA PHE A 397 5.45 -21.36 -44.83
C PHE A 397 6.78 -21.93 -44.37
N LEU A 398 7.85 -21.18 -44.57
CA LEU A 398 9.19 -21.71 -44.41
C LEU A 398 10.11 -20.68 -43.74
N ASP A 399 10.59 -21.00 -42.55
CA ASP A 399 11.53 -20.16 -41.83
C ASP A 399 12.89 -20.10 -42.54
N HIS A 400 13.44 -18.90 -42.70
CA HIS A 400 14.78 -18.74 -43.25
C HIS A 400 15.83 -19.35 -42.31
N MET A 401 15.76 -19.06 -41.01
CA MET A 401 16.82 -19.41 -40.07
C MET A 401 16.49 -20.72 -39.37
N MET A 402 16.99 -21.85 -39.89
CA MET A 402 16.84 -23.16 -39.27
C MET A 402 18.20 -23.88 -39.13
N PRO A 403 18.43 -24.67 -38.07
CA PRO A 403 19.64 -25.46 -37.90
C PRO A 403 19.79 -26.55 -38.97
N GLU A 404 21.05 -26.89 -39.27
CA GLU A 404 21.47 -27.90 -40.26
C GLU A 404 21.14 -27.58 -41.73
N MET A 405 19.88 -27.27 -42.04
CA MET A 405 19.38 -26.93 -43.37
C MET A 405 18.53 -25.68 -43.26
N ASP A 406 19.02 -24.58 -43.81
CA ASP A 406 18.34 -23.30 -43.76
C ASP A 406 17.13 -23.27 -44.70
N GLY A 407 16.36 -22.19 -44.63
CA GLY A 407 15.12 -22.08 -45.38
C GLY A 407 15.31 -21.97 -46.90
N ILE A 408 16.40 -21.35 -47.35
CA ILE A 408 16.70 -21.20 -48.78
C ILE A 408 17.11 -22.57 -49.36
N GLU A 409 17.96 -23.30 -48.65
CA GLU A 409 18.36 -24.65 -49.02
C GLU A 409 17.15 -25.60 -49.02
N THR A 410 16.29 -25.51 -48.00
CA THR A 410 15.05 -26.29 -47.92
C THR A 410 14.15 -25.99 -49.11
N PHE A 411 13.98 -24.71 -49.48
CA PHE A 411 13.16 -24.30 -50.62
C PHE A 411 13.63 -24.91 -51.94
N TYR A 412 14.94 -24.92 -52.22
CA TYR A 412 15.47 -25.49 -53.46
C TYR A 412 15.12 -26.99 -53.58
N LYS A 413 15.30 -27.75 -52.49
CA LYS A 413 14.97 -29.18 -52.44
C LYS A 413 13.46 -29.44 -52.48
N ALA A 414 12.69 -28.66 -51.72
CA ALA A 414 11.24 -28.78 -51.64
C ALA A 414 10.57 -28.54 -53.01
N ARG A 415 11.06 -27.57 -53.79
CA ARG A 415 10.51 -27.24 -55.11
C ARG A 415 10.71 -28.35 -56.15
N GLU A 416 11.72 -29.21 -55.97
CA GLU A 416 11.93 -30.39 -56.83
C GLU A 416 10.91 -31.51 -56.52
N ILE A 417 10.49 -31.63 -55.26
CA ILE A 417 9.50 -32.62 -54.80
C ILE A 417 8.09 -32.18 -55.19
N GLN A 418 7.71 -30.95 -54.82
CA GLN A 418 6.38 -30.44 -55.05
C GLN A 418 6.40 -28.98 -55.52
N LYS A 419 5.77 -28.71 -56.67
CA LYS A 419 5.53 -27.36 -57.17
C LYS A 419 4.29 -26.78 -56.51
N THR A 420 4.49 -25.94 -55.51
CA THR A 420 3.42 -25.24 -54.76
C THR A 420 3.85 -23.81 -54.40
N CYS A 421 2.99 -23.05 -53.73
CA CYS A 421 3.32 -21.73 -53.22
C CYS A 421 4.25 -21.85 -52.02
N TYR A 422 5.37 -21.14 -52.04
CA TYR A 422 6.34 -21.09 -50.93
C TYR A 422 6.48 -19.65 -50.44
N VAL A 423 6.35 -19.48 -49.13
CA VAL A 423 6.35 -18.19 -48.45
C VAL A 423 7.42 -18.19 -47.36
N ALA A 424 8.35 -17.25 -47.45
CA ALA A 424 9.43 -17.13 -46.48
C ALA A 424 8.92 -16.48 -45.17
N LEU A 425 9.31 -17.03 -44.02
CA LEU A 425 9.14 -16.39 -42.72
C LEU A 425 10.47 -15.76 -42.31
N THR A 426 10.48 -14.47 -42.00
CA THR A 426 11.71 -13.71 -41.73
C THR A 426 11.67 -12.96 -40.42
N GLY A 427 12.76 -12.99 -39.64
CA GLY A 427 12.91 -12.18 -38.42
C GLY A 427 13.24 -10.70 -38.68
N ASN A 428 13.64 -10.37 -39.91
CA ASN A 428 14.00 -9.02 -40.33
C ASN A 428 13.21 -8.62 -41.58
N SER A 429 12.75 -7.37 -41.65
CA SER A 429 11.88 -6.84 -42.72
C SER A 429 12.62 -5.87 -43.64
N GLY A 430 13.96 -5.96 -43.68
CA GLY A 430 14.79 -5.04 -44.45
C GLY A 430 14.60 -5.20 -45.95
N ALA A 431 14.80 -4.11 -46.71
CA ALA A 431 14.69 -4.13 -48.17
C ALA A 431 15.66 -5.13 -48.85
N GLU A 432 16.77 -5.48 -48.18
CA GLU A 432 17.74 -6.47 -48.65
C GLU A 432 17.21 -7.91 -48.55
N ASP A 433 16.58 -8.29 -47.43
CA ASP A 433 15.99 -9.62 -47.22
C ASP A 433 14.86 -9.88 -48.23
N ILE A 434 14.05 -8.86 -48.50
CA ILE A 434 12.97 -8.92 -49.48
C ILE A 434 13.52 -9.20 -50.90
N ARG A 435 14.60 -8.51 -51.28
CA ARG A 435 15.26 -8.74 -52.57
C ARG A 435 15.87 -10.13 -52.66
N LEU A 436 16.45 -10.64 -51.58
CA LEU A 436 16.99 -11.98 -51.51
C LEU A 436 15.90 -13.03 -51.78
N TYR A 437 14.78 -13.01 -51.05
CA TYR A 437 13.71 -13.99 -51.23
C TYR A 437 13.09 -13.95 -52.64
N GLN A 438 12.93 -12.76 -53.21
CA GLN A 438 12.47 -12.58 -54.59
C GLN A 438 13.47 -13.17 -55.60
N SER A 439 14.78 -12.97 -55.40
CA SER A 439 15.81 -13.52 -56.28
C SER A 439 15.93 -15.04 -56.22
N VAL A 440 15.66 -15.64 -55.06
CA VAL A 440 15.64 -17.10 -54.84
C VAL A 440 14.40 -17.74 -55.48
N GLY A 441 13.30 -17.00 -55.55
CA GLY A 441 12.05 -17.44 -56.20
C GLY A 441 10.93 -17.82 -55.24
N PHE A 442 10.96 -17.30 -54.00
CA PHE A 442 9.79 -17.35 -53.11
C PHE A 442 8.64 -16.53 -53.69
N HIS A 443 7.40 -16.98 -53.46
CA HIS A 443 6.21 -16.31 -53.99
C HIS A 443 5.83 -15.08 -53.15
N ALA A 444 6.09 -15.14 -51.84
CA ALA A 444 5.86 -14.05 -50.89
C ALA A 444 6.73 -14.23 -49.63
N TYR A 445 6.62 -13.27 -48.70
CA TYR A 445 7.29 -13.33 -47.41
C TYR A 445 6.41 -12.70 -46.32
N LEU A 446 6.61 -13.13 -45.06
CA LEU A 446 6.01 -12.54 -43.87
C LEU A 446 7.06 -12.32 -42.79
N SER A 447 6.98 -11.17 -42.14
CA SER A 447 7.81 -10.87 -40.98
C SER A 447 7.28 -11.53 -39.71
N LYS A 448 8.19 -12.00 -38.87
CA LYS A 448 7.93 -12.42 -37.49
C LYS A 448 8.02 -11.18 -36.58
N PRO A 449 7.17 -11.05 -35.54
CA PRO A 449 6.12 -11.98 -35.13
C PRO A 449 4.92 -11.98 -36.08
N LEU A 450 4.35 -13.18 -36.34
CA LEU A 450 3.23 -13.35 -37.25
C LEU A 450 1.97 -12.62 -36.72
N GLN A 451 1.37 -11.82 -37.60
CA GLN A 451 0.14 -11.08 -37.33
C GLN A 451 -1.01 -11.61 -38.19
N LEU A 452 -2.23 -11.57 -37.65
CA LEU A 452 -3.41 -12.17 -38.28
C LEU A 452 -3.75 -11.55 -39.65
N ASN A 453 -3.81 -10.21 -39.75
CA ASN A 453 -4.28 -9.57 -40.98
C ASN A 453 -3.30 -9.70 -42.16
N PRO A 454 -1.97 -9.54 -41.99
CA PRO A 454 -1.01 -9.80 -43.07
C PRO A 454 -1.06 -11.25 -43.52
N LEU A 455 -1.20 -12.19 -42.57
CA LEU A 455 -1.32 -13.62 -42.85
C LEU A 455 -2.59 -13.93 -43.67
N LEU A 456 -3.75 -13.40 -43.27
CA LEU A 456 -5.00 -13.59 -44.01
C LEU A 456 -4.97 -12.95 -45.40
N SER A 457 -4.36 -11.76 -45.53
CA SER A 457 -4.20 -11.08 -46.82
C SER A 457 -3.39 -11.93 -47.80
N LEU A 458 -2.25 -12.44 -47.33
CA LEU A 458 -1.36 -13.26 -48.13
C LEU A 458 -2.01 -14.60 -48.53
N LEU A 459 -2.72 -15.24 -47.59
CA LEU A 459 -3.44 -16.48 -47.90
C LEU A 459 -4.53 -16.27 -48.94
N ARG A 460 -5.24 -15.14 -48.90
CA ARG A 460 -6.27 -14.81 -49.89
C ARG A 460 -5.69 -14.59 -51.28
N GLU A 461 -4.48 -14.05 -51.37
CA GLU A 461 -3.78 -13.80 -52.64
C GLU A 461 -3.16 -15.07 -53.24
N HIS A 462 -2.66 -15.97 -52.39
CA HIS A 462 -1.83 -17.10 -52.84
C HIS A 462 -2.46 -18.50 -52.71
N LEU A 463 -3.60 -18.65 -52.01
CA LEU A 463 -4.32 -19.92 -52.03
C LEU A 463 -5.10 -20.09 -53.35
N PRO A 464 -5.34 -21.35 -53.79
CA PRO A 464 -6.20 -21.62 -54.93
C PRO A 464 -7.61 -21.04 -54.74
N ALA A 465 -8.07 -20.27 -55.73
CA ALA A 465 -9.34 -19.53 -55.63
C ALA A 465 -10.57 -20.44 -55.44
N ASP A 466 -10.51 -21.69 -55.89
CA ASP A 466 -11.54 -22.71 -55.71
C ASP A 466 -11.68 -23.21 -54.26
N LYS A 467 -10.65 -22.99 -53.43
CA LYS A 467 -10.63 -23.40 -52.02
C LYS A 467 -10.99 -22.29 -51.05
N VAL A 468 -11.04 -21.03 -51.50
CA VAL A 468 -11.37 -19.86 -50.68
C VAL A 468 -12.86 -19.56 -50.76
N ARG A 469 -13.55 -19.58 -49.61
CA ARG A 469 -14.98 -19.29 -49.48
C ARG A 469 -15.17 -18.02 -48.66
N GLU A 470 -15.79 -17.00 -49.23
CA GLU A 470 -16.13 -15.78 -48.50
C GLU A 470 -17.18 -16.08 -47.43
N VAL A 471 -17.00 -15.54 -46.22
CA VAL A 471 -18.02 -15.63 -45.17
C VAL A 471 -19.03 -14.52 -45.44
N GLN A 472 -20.23 -14.87 -45.93
CA GLN A 472 -21.35 -13.93 -45.93
C GLN A 472 -21.69 -13.64 -44.46
N GLY A 473 -21.56 -12.37 -44.07
CA GLY A 473 -21.82 -11.89 -42.72
C GLY A 473 -23.27 -11.99 -42.30
#